data_AF-A0A4Y9LYZ8-F1
#
_entry.id   AF-A0A4Y9LYZ8-F1
#
_cell.length_a   1.000
_cell.length_b   1.000
_cell.length_c   1.000
_cell.angle_alpha   90.00
_cell.angle_beta   90.00
_cell.angle_gamma   90.00
#
_symmetry.space_group_name_H-M   'P 1'
#
loop_
_entity.id
_entity.type
_entity.pdbx_description
1 polymer ?
#
loop_
_entity_poly.entity_id
_entity_poly.type
_entity_poly.pdbx_seq_one_letter_code
_entity_poly.pdbx_strand_id
1 'polypeptide(L)'
;MSNSQRRPSRQLQNGKAALPGHDDASIGTLETSGEPAAYSREGGTLEASSPVVRALFQISPLGWWRSVPADAFRATEYLEVRSAIEEVAQLVEGTEVERALQGDADAAIALVMSLMPITQLRGIKTDIAMTAVLSIALEGEPRCALTLAHILDRAEGNPRRADRLCDSWFEFYLSRSALRGGLCPAERAVLKALRAFDVPHARNA
;
A
#
# COMPACT_ATOMS: atom_id res chain seq x y z
N MET A 1 57.35 -6.50 -22.84
CA MET A 1 56.97 -7.92 -22.70
C MET A 1 55.47 -7.97 -22.50
N SER A 2 54.76 -8.40 -23.54
CA SER A 2 53.31 -8.53 -23.62
C SER A 2 52.79 -9.58 -22.65
N ASN A 3 51.59 -9.37 -22.09
CA ASN A 3 50.68 -10.49 -21.90
C ASN A 3 49.22 -10.06 -22.05
N SER A 4 48.64 -10.59 -23.12
CA SER A 4 47.27 -10.45 -23.58
C SER A 4 46.54 -11.72 -23.14
N GLN A 5 45.48 -11.60 -22.35
CA GLN A 5 44.61 -12.73 -22.02
C GLN A 5 43.21 -12.53 -22.57
N ARG A 6 42.82 -13.56 -23.33
CA ARG A 6 41.68 -13.70 -24.22
C ARG A 6 40.37 -13.77 -23.45
N ARG A 7 39.33 -13.13 -24.00
CA ARG A 7 37.92 -13.40 -23.65
C ARG A 7 37.38 -14.57 -24.50
N PRO A 8 36.51 -15.44 -23.95
CA PRO A 8 35.83 -16.46 -24.73
C PRO A 8 34.50 -15.94 -25.31
N SER A 9 34.30 -16.25 -26.60
CA SER A 9 33.10 -15.99 -27.38
C SER A 9 31.97 -16.98 -27.02
N ARG A 10 30.80 -16.47 -26.64
CA ARG A 10 29.55 -17.27 -26.58
C ARG A 10 28.88 -17.25 -27.96
N GLN A 11 28.91 -18.37 -28.67
CA GLN A 11 28.00 -18.67 -29.78
C GLN A 11 26.63 -19.06 -29.21
N LEU A 12 25.58 -18.34 -29.59
CA LEU A 12 24.19 -18.73 -29.41
C LEU A 12 23.67 -19.18 -30.79
N GLN A 13 23.48 -20.48 -30.95
CA GLN A 13 22.76 -21.08 -32.07
C GLN A 13 21.29 -21.18 -31.67
N ASN A 14 20.42 -20.35 -32.27
CA ASN A 14 18.97 -20.50 -32.15
C ASN A 14 18.48 -21.37 -33.31
N GLY A 15 18.07 -22.60 -32.96
CA GLY A 15 17.33 -23.51 -33.83
C GLY A 15 15.91 -23.01 -34.04
N LYS A 16 15.54 -22.84 -35.31
CA LYS A 16 14.24 -22.41 -35.82
C LYS A 16 13.32 -23.61 -35.88
N ALA A 17 12.32 -23.68 -34.99
CA ALA A 17 11.27 -24.70 -35.03
C ALA A 17 10.21 -24.31 -36.07
N ALA A 18 9.88 -25.27 -36.94
CA ALA A 18 8.78 -25.19 -37.90
C ALA A 18 7.50 -25.76 -37.27
N LEU A 19 6.36 -25.11 -37.52
CA LEU A 19 5.02 -25.65 -37.28
C LEU A 19 4.24 -25.59 -38.60
N PRO A 20 3.60 -26.68 -39.04
CA PRO A 20 2.60 -26.65 -40.09
C PRO A 20 1.18 -26.91 -39.56
N GLY A 21 0.21 -26.26 -40.20
CA GLY A 21 -1.13 -26.80 -40.43
C GLY A 21 -2.13 -26.66 -39.28
N HIS A 22 -3.01 -25.67 -39.39
CA HIS A 22 -4.35 -25.77 -38.80
C HIS A 22 -5.35 -25.80 -39.93
N ASP A 23 -5.92 -26.98 -40.14
CA ASP A 23 -7.04 -27.23 -41.01
C ASP A 23 -8.35 -26.74 -40.40
N ASP A 24 -9.22 -26.40 -41.34
CA ASP A 24 -10.60 -25.96 -41.25
C ASP A 24 -11.58 -26.94 -40.57
N ALA A 25 -12.73 -26.37 -40.25
CA ALA A 25 -14.04 -26.99 -40.03
C ALA A 25 -14.34 -27.64 -38.66
N SER A 26 -15.25 -27.03 -37.90
CA SER A 26 -16.66 -27.44 -37.97
C SER A 26 -17.55 -26.66 -37.00
N ILE A 27 -18.69 -26.26 -37.57
CA ILE A 27 -19.89 -25.74 -36.91
C ILE A 27 -20.46 -26.83 -36.00
N GLY A 28 -20.74 -26.46 -34.75
CA GLY A 28 -21.45 -27.28 -33.78
C GLY A 28 -22.14 -26.38 -32.76
N THR A 29 -23.37 -25.98 -33.08
CA THR A 29 -24.32 -25.38 -32.15
C THR A 29 -24.59 -26.37 -31.01
N LEU A 30 -24.24 -25.99 -29.78
CA LEU A 30 -24.80 -26.59 -28.58
C LEU A 30 -25.24 -25.46 -27.64
N GLU A 31 -26.55 -25.20 -27.66
CA GLU A 31 -27.21 -24.48 -26.57
C GLU A 31 -26.90 -25.21 -25.27
N THR A 32 -26.14 -24.56 -24.39
CA THR A 32 -26.07 -24.95 -23.00
C THR A 32 -26.49 -23.73 -22.20
N SER A 33 -27.78 -23.75 -21.85
CA SER A 33 -28.40 -22.94 -20.83
C SER A 33 -27.56 -23.02 -19.56
N GLY A 34 -26.71 -22.03 -19.35
CA GLY A 34 -26.03 -21.76 -18.10
C GLY A 34 -26.28 -20.30 -17.79
N GLU A 35 -27.23 -20.05 -16.88
CA GLU A 35 -27.38 -18.77 -16.21
C GLU A 35 -25.99 -18.22 -15.90
N PRO A 36 -25.65 -16.97 -16.27
CA PRO A 36 -24.57 -16.30 -15.60
C PRO A 36 -25.07 -16.12 -14.18
N ALA A 37 -24.62 -17.01 -13.28
CA ALA A 37 -24.61 -16.75 -11.86
C ALA A 37 -24.06 -15.34 -11.73
N ALA A 38 -24.95 -14.41 -11.41
CA ALA A 38 -24.58 -13.15 -10.84
C ALA A 38 -23.83 -13.51 -9.57
N TYR A 39 -22.53 -13.74 -9.71
CA TYR A 39 -21.58 -13.47 -8.66
C TYR A 39 -21.72 -11.97 -8.43
N SER A 40 -22.72 -11.64 -7.62
CA SER A 40 -22.70 -10.46 -6.78
C SER A 40 -21.33 -10.49 -6.14
N ARG A 41 -20.42 -9.73 -6.74
CA ARG A 41 -19.21 -9.26 -6.10
C ARG A 41 -19.71 -8.29 -5.04
N GLU A 42 -20.34 -8.86 -4.00
CA GLU A 42 -20.54 -8.21 -2.74
C GLU A 42 -19.13 -7.89 -2.26
N GLY A 43 -18.67 -6.69 -2.61
CA GLY A 43 -17.55 -6.07 -1.93
C GLY A 43 -17.93 -6.07 -0.48
N GLY A 44 -17.38 -7.04 0.25
CA GLY A 44 -17.72 -7.37 1.63
C GLY A 44 -17.71 -6.09 2.44
N THR A 45 -18.90 -5.54 2.63
CA THR A 45 -19.08 -4.37 3.47
C THR A 45 -18.98 -4.95 4.86
N LEU A 46 -17.78 -4.86 5.45
CA LEU A 46 -17.46 -5.31 6.79
C LEU A 46 -18.52 -4.74 7.75
N GLU A 47 -19.55 -5.53 8.03
CA GLU A 47 -20.64 -5.12 8.91
C GLU A 47 -20.05 -4.89 10.29
N ALA A 48 -20.32 -3.74 10.92
CA ALA A 48 -19.73 -3.37 12.21
C ALA A 48 -20.01 -4.38 13.33
N SER A 49 -21.02 -5.23 13.15
CA SER A 49 -21.40 -6.32 14.06
C SER A 49 -20.61 -7.61 13.86
N SER A 50 -19.82 -7.72 12.78
CA SER A 50 -19.05 -8.93 12.46
C SER A 50 -18.02 -9.25 13.56
N PRO A 51 -17.89 -10.53 13.96
CA PRO A 51 -16.85 -10.95 14.92
C PRO A 51 -15.44 -10.60 14.43
N VAL A 52 -15.22 -10.62 13.11
CA VAL A 52 -13.95 -10.22 12.48
C VAL A 52 -13.65 -8.74 12.75
N VAL A 53 -14.63 -7.86 12.56
CA VAL A 53 -14.47 -6.41 12.81
C VAL A 53 -14.18 -6.14 14.29
N ARG A 54 -14.85 -6.86 15.20
CA ARG A 54 -14.60 -6.74 16.64
C ARG A 54 -13.19 -7.19 17.03
N ALA A 55 -12.72 -8.30 16.46
CA ALA A 55 -11.36 -8.78 16.69
C ALA A 55 -10.32 -7.75 16.22
N LEU A 56 -10.52 -7.17 15.03
CA LEU A 56 -9.64 -6.14 14.50
C LEU A 56 -9.53 -4.91 15.43
N PHE A 57 -10.63 -4.48 16.07
CA PHE A 57 -10.57 -3.38 17.04
C PHE A 57 -9.74 -3.68 18.31
N GLN A 58 -9.44 -4.94 18.61
CA GLN A 58 -8.59 -5.33 19.74
C GLN A 58 -7.09 -5.32 19.39
N ILE A 59 -6.74 -5.22 18.10
CA ILE A 59 -5.36 -5.20 17.64
C ILE A 59 -4.79 -3.79 17.85
N SER A 60 -4.18 -3.57 19.01
CA SER A 60 -3.65 -2.25 19.44
C SER A 60 -2.80 -1.53 18.36
N PRO A 61 -1.86 -2.20 17.65
CA PRO A 61 -1.04 -1.53 16.63
C PRO A 61 -1.82 -0.92 15.46
N LEU A 62 -3.07 -1.32 15.20
CA LEU A 62 -3.89 -0.73 14.15
C LEU A 62 -4.19 0.77 14.39
N GLY A 63 -4.14 1.24 15.63
CA GLY A 63 -4.36 2.65 15.95
C GLY A 63 -3.09 3.50 16.03
N TRP A 64 -1.90 2.89 16.02
CA TRP A 64 -0.67 3.56 16.43
C TRP A 64 -0.20 4.66 15.48
N TRP A 65 -0.51 4.53 14.18
CA TRP A 65 -0.18 5.56 13.19
C TRP A 65 -0.74 6.94 13.57
N ARG A 66 -1.80 7.02 14.39
CA ARG A 66 -2.43 8.26 14.85
C ARG A 66 -1.81 8.87 16.10
N SER A 67 -1.00 8.12 16.83
CA SER A 67 -0.58 8.49 18.19
C SER A 67 0.91 8.40 18.43
N VAL A 68 1.62 7.58 17.66
CA VAL A 68 3.02 7.27 17.89
C VAL A 68 3.87 8.05 16.88
N PRO A 69 4.80 8.91 17.35
CA PRO A 69 5.74 9.58 16.46
C PRO A 69 6.77 8.57 15.91
N ALA A 70 7.38 8.88 14.77
CA ALA A 70 8.27 7.96 14.05
C ALA A 70 9.50 7.54 14.88
N ASP A 71 10.04 8.45 15.70
CA ASP A 71 11.22 8.23 16.53
C ASP A 71 10.96 7.33 17.76
N ALA A 72 9.68 7.10 18.10
CA ALA A 72 9.27 6.19 19.17
C ALA A 72 9.24 4.71 18.73
N PHE A 73 9.25 4.42 17.42
CA PHE A 73 9.33 3.04 16.95
C PHE A 73 10.74 2.48 17.10
N ARG A 74 10.92 1.55 18.03
CA ARG A 74 12.13 0.73 18.17
C ARG A 74 11.86 -0.66 17.57
N ALA A 75 12.83 -1.56 17.72
CA ALA A 75 12.74 -2.91 17.21
C ALA A 75 11.51 -3.67 17.74
N THR A 76 11.14 -3.45 19.00
CA THR A 76 9.96 -4.10 19.61
C THR A 76 8.67 -3.62 18.95
N GLU A 77 8.45 -2.31 18.87
CA GLU A 77 7.23 -1.73 18.28
C GLU A 77 7.11 -2.10 16.79
N TYR A 78 8.23 -2.19 16.08
CA TYR A 78 8.26 -2.67 14.70
C TYR A 78 7.76 -4.12 14.57
N LEU A 79 8.20 -5.01 15.46
CA LEU A 79 7.72 -6.40 15.48
C LEU A 79 6.24 -6.50 15.85
N GLU A 80 5.76 -5.64 16.76
CA GLU A 80 4.33 -5.59 17.11
C GLU A 80 3.47 -5.14 15.93
N VAL A 81 3.89 -4.10 15.19
CA VAL A 81 3.20 -3.66 13.97
C VAL A 81 3.17 -4.78 12.93
N ARG A 82 4.30 -5.47 12.71
CA ARG A 82 4.37 -6.58 11.75
C ARG A 82 3.47 -7.75 12.14
N SER A 83 3.52 -8.16 13.41
CA SER A 83 2.64 -9.23 13.91
C SER A 83 1.17 -8.86 13.76
N ALA A 84 0.81 -7.60 13.99
CA ALA A 84 -0.55 -7.11 13.78
C ALA A 84 -0.96 -7.19 12.31
N ILE A 85 -0.09 -6.82 11.37
CA ILE A 85 -0.37 -6.93 9.92
C ILE A 85 -0.56 -8.39 9.50
N GLU A 86 0.28 -9.30 10.02
CA GLU A 86 0.15 -10.74 9.76
C GLU A 86 -1.18 -11.31 10.31
N GLU A 87 -1.57 -10.91 11.52
CA GLU A 87 -2.86 -11.28 12.12
C GLU A 87 -4.04 -10.76 11.30
N VAL A 88 -3.98 -9.48 10.89
CA VAL A 88 -5.01 -8.88 10.03
C VAL A 88 -5.12 -9.63 8.71
N ALA A 89 -3.98 -9.95 8.06
CA ALA A 89 -3.97 -10.66 6.79
C ALA A 89 -4.65 -12.04 6.87
N GLN A 90 -4.47 -12.76 7.99
CA GLN A 90 -5.17 -14.02 8.24
C GLN A 90 -6.69 -13.82 8.43
N LEU A 91 -7.10 -12.72 9.07
CA LEU A 91 -8.51 -12.42 9.31
C LEU A 91 -9.26 -11.92 8.06
N VAL A 92 -8.55 -11.34 7.08
CA VAL A 92 -9.14 -10.73 5.87
C VAL A 92 -8.60 -11.36 4.57
N GLU A 93 -8.22 -12.64 4.61
CA GLU A 93 -7.67 -13.36 3.46
C GLU A 93 -8.56 -13.27 2.21
N GLY A 94 -7.94 -13.12 1.02
CA GLY A 94 -8.64 -13.07 -0.26
C GLY A 94 -9.36 -11.75 -0.55
N THR A 95 -9.08 -10.70 0.21
CA THR A 95 -9.67 -9.36 0.01
C THR A 95 -8.75 -8.42 -0.77
N GLU A 96 -9.32 -7.29 -1.20
CA GLU A 96 -8.60 -6.24 -1.94
C GLU A 96 -7.41 -5.62 -1.20
N VAL A 97 -7.27 -5.84 0.11
CA VAL A 97 -6.19 -5.29 0.94
C VAL A 97 -4.97 -6.19 1.03
N GLU A 98 -5.05 -7.44 0.56
CA GLU A 98 -4.02 -8.46 0.77
C GLU A 98 -2.62 -8.03 0.30
N ARG A 99 -2.52 -7.46 -0.92
CA ARG A 99 -1.20 -7.01 -1.44
C ARG A 99 -0.57 -5.92 -0.58
N ALA A 100 -1.38 -5.02 -0.03
CA ALA A 100 -0.89 -3.98 0.88
C ALA A 100 -0.36 -4.59 2.18
N LEU A 101 -1.06 -5.59 2.72
CA LEU A 101 -0.64 -6.31 3.93
C LEU A 101 0.62 -7.17 3.70
N GLN A 102 0.86 -7.61 2.46
CA GLN A 102 2.08 -8.33 2.07
C GLN A 102 3.30 -7.41 1.84
N GLY A 103 3.18 -6.10 2.08
CA GLY A 103 4.29 -5.15 1.98
C GLY A 103 4.43 -4.47 0.62
N ASP A 104 3.46 -4.59 -0.28
CA ASP A 104 3.48 -3.85 -1.55
C ASP A 104 3.15 -2.36 -1.30
N ALA A 105 4.17 -1.51 -1.42
CA ALA A 105 4.07 -0.07 -1.23
C ALA A 105 3.06 0.61 -2.16
N ASP A 106 3.03 0.21 -3.44
CA ASP A 106 2.10 0.81 -4.41
C ASP A 106 0.66 0.39 -4.09
N ALA A 107 0.46 -0.86 -3.69
CA ALA A 107 -0.83 -1.35 -3.22
C ALA A 107 -1.31 -0.62 -1.97
N ALA A 108 -0.44 -0.44 -0.98
CA ALA A 108 -0.77 0.22 0.28
C ALA A 108 -1.12 1.70 0.05
N ILE A 109 -0.32 2.41 -0.75
CA ILE A 109 -0.62 3.79 -1.13
C ILE A 109 -1.93 3.86 -1.91
N ALA A 110 -2.14 2.99 -2.91
CA ALA A 110 -3.39 2.97 -3.67
C ALA A 110 -4.62 2.68 -2.80
N LEU A 111 -4.50 1.78 -1.83
CA LEU A 111 -5.55 1.48 -0.86
C LEU A 111 -5.87 2.69 0.02
N VAL A 112 -4.86 3.43 0.47
CA VAL A 112 -5.09 4.67 1.21
C VAL A 112 -5.77 5.72 0.33
N MET A 113 -5.35 5.85 -0.93
CA MET A 113 -5.96 6.80 -1.87
C MET A 113 -7.43 6.49 -2.16
N SER A 114 -7.82 5.20 -2.21
CA SER A 114 -9.21 4.82 -2.44
C SER A 114 -10.13 5.16 -1.26
N LEU A 115 -9.55 5.43 -0.08
CA LEU A 115 -10.26 5.84 1.13
C LEU A 115 -10.30 7.36 1.31
N MET A 116 -9.74 8.14 0.38
CA MET A 116 -9.74 9.60 0.46
C MET A 116 -11.12 10.19 0.13
N PRO A 117 -11.54 11.29 0.80
CA PRO A 117 -10.79 12.01 1.82
C PRO A 117 -10.91 11.37 3.21
N ILE A 118 -9.76 11.18 3.88
CA ILE A 118 -9.73 10.74 5.28
C ILE A 118 -9.89 11.98 6.16
N THR A 119 -11.15 12.39 6.39
CA THR A 119 -11.46 13.59 7.20
C THR A 119 -11.62 13.30 8.69
N GLN A 120 -11.74 12.02 9.07
CA GLN A 120 -11.84 11.60 10.45
C GLN A 120 -11.01 10.34 10.68
N LEU A 121 -10.35 10.32 11.84
CA LEU A 121 -9.57 9.18 12.36
C LEU A 121 -10.49 8.04 12.85
N ARG A 122 -11.46 7.63 12.05
CA ARG A 122 -12.43 6.59 12.41
C ARG A 122 -12.67 5.67 11.23
N GLY A 123 -12.52 4.37 11.45
CA GLY A 123 -12.88 3.35 10.47
C GLY A 123 -11.82 2.27 10.37
N ILE A 124 -12.24 1.01 10.52
CA ILE A 124 -11.32 -0.12 10.54
C ILE A 124 -10.56 -0.29 9.22
N LYS A 125 -11.20 0.01 8.07
CA LYS A 125 -10.52 -0.01 6.77
C LYS A 125 -9.40 1.01 6.69
N THR A 126 -9.63 2.22 7.21
CA THR A 126 -8.61 3.27 7.29
C THR A 126 -7.47 2.86 8.21
N ASP A 127 -7.78 2.22 9.34
CA ASP A 127 -6.75 1.69 10.25
C ASP A 127 -5.89 0.61 9.61
N ILE A 128 -6.51 -0.35 8.93
CA ILE A 128 -5.79 -1.40 8.21
C ILE A 128 -4.89 -0.77 7.13
N ALA A 129 -5.44 0.14 6.31
CA ALA A 129 -4.68 0.77 5.23
C ALA A 129 -3.51 1.61 5.74
N MET A 130 -3.75 2.43 6.77
CA MET A 130 -2.72 3.31 7.35
C MET A 130 -1.68 2.51 8.13
N THR A 131 -2.05 1.41 8.79
CA THR A 131 -1.08 0.53 9.45
C THR A 131 -0.26 -0.27 8.45
N ALA A 132 -0.80 -0.63 7.29
CA ALA A 132 0.00 -1.22 6.21
C ALA A 132 1.06 -0.22 5.70
N VAL A 133 0.66 1.03 5.45
CA VAL A 133 1.59 2.12 5.11
C VAL A 133 2.62 2.35 6.21
N LEU A 134 2.22 2.32 7.48
CA LEU A 134 3.12 2.39 8.63
C LEU A 134 4.17 1.27 8.62
N SER A 135 3.76 0.02 8.46
CA SER A 135 4.68 -1.11 8.42
C SER A 135 5.72 -0.94 7.30
N ILE A 136 5.27 -0.59 6.10
CA ILE A 136 6.14 -0.41 4.92
C ILE A 136 7.05 0.83 5.08
N ALA A 137 6.56 1.90 5.69
CA ALA A 137 7.38 3.07 6.02
C ALA A 137 8.52 2.71 6.97
N LEU A 138 8.24 1.91 8.02
CA LEU A 138 9.25 1.45 8.98
C LEU A 138 10.30 0.54 8.33
N GLU A 139 9.93 -0.22 7.29
CA GLU A 139 10.85 -0.99 6.44
C GLU A 139 11.77 -0.11 5.57
N GLY A 140 11.49 1.19 5.50
CA GLY A 140 12.36 2.20 4.88
C GLY A 140 11.85 2.73 3.55
N GLU A 141 10.60 2.48 3.16
CA GLU A 141 10.01 3.04 1.96
C GLU A 141 9.60 4.52 2.17
N PRO A 142 10.29 5.49 1.55
CA PRO A 142 10.06 6.91 1.81
C PRO A 142 8.67 7.39 1.37
N ARG A 143 8.08 6.80 0.32
CA ARG A 143 6.74 7.23 -0.16
C ARG A 143 5.65 6.94 0.86
N CYS A 144 5.79 5.86 1.61
CA CYS A 144 4.85 5.51 2.68
C CYS A 144 4.98 6.46 3.87
N ALA A 145 6.20 6.80 4.29
CA ALA A 145 6.44 7.80 5.34
C ALA A 145 5.89 9.18 4.95
N LEU A 146 6.07 9.60 3.69
CA LEU A 146 5.53 10.84 3.16
C LEU A 146 4.00 10.86 3.14
N THR A 147 3.39 9.71 2.81
CA THR A 147 1.93 9.52 2.83
C THR A 147 1.38 9.65 4.25
N LEU A 148 2.05 9.05 5.24
CA LEU A 148 1.69 9.18 6.66
C LEU A 148 1.72 10.64 7.13
N ALA A 149 2.82 11.34 6.91
CA ALA A 149 2.96 12.74 7.32
C ALA A 149 1.83 13.61 6.74
N HIS A 150 1.54 13.46 5.45
CA HIS A 150 0.49 14.22 4.79
C HIS A 150 -0.91 13.93 5.34
N ILE A 151 -1.25 12.66 5.60
CA ILE A 151 -2.58 12.30 6.11
C ILE A 151 -2.73 12.76 7.55
N LEU A 152 -1.68 12.67 8.37
CA LEU A 152 -1.71 13.12 9.76
C LEU A 152 -1.91 14.63 9.88
N ASP A 153 -1.31 15.44 8.98
CA ASP A 153 -1.56 16.88 8.88
C ASP A 153 -3.05 17.23 8.68
N ARG A 154 -3.81 16.36 8.03
CA ARG A 154 -5.20 16.64 7.61
C ARG A 154 -6.29 15.93 8.41
N ALA A 155 -6.01 14.72 8.87
CA ALA A 155 -7.00 13.90 9.55
C ALA A 155 -7.05 14.15 11.07
N GLU A 156 -5.96 14.64 11.67
CA GLU A 156 -5.89 14.90 13.11
C GLU A 156 -6.61 16.22 13.46
N GLY A 157 -7.67 16.11 14.26
CA GLY A 157 -8.51 17.24 14.65
C GLY A 157 -7.85 18.19 15.65
N ASN A 158 -6.75 17.79 16.30
CA ASN A 158 -5.95 18.65 17.16
C ASN A 158 -4.71 19.17 16.41
N PRO A 159 -4.67 20.45 15.99
CA PRO A 159 -3.58 20.99 15.18
C PRO A 159 -2.19 20.78 15.80
N ARG A 160 -2.04 20.98 17.11
CA ARG A 160 -0.73 20.82 17.78
C ARG A 160 -0.23 19.37 17.79
N ARG A 161 -1.16 18.41 17.82
CA ARG A 161 -0.81 16.99 17.74
C ARG A 161 -0.52 16.59 16.30
N ALA A 162 -1.32 17.11 15.35
CA ALA A 162 -1.12 16.94 13.92
C ALA A 162 0.29 17.40 13.52
N ASP A 163 0.66 18.64 13.89
CA ASP A 163 1.96 19.22 13.60
C ASP A 163 3.10 18.32 14.09
N ARG A 164 3.10 17.93 15.38
CA ARG A 164 4.16 17.08 15.94
C ARG A 164 4.28 15.71 15.28
N LEU A 165 3.15 15.06 15.00
CA LEU A 165 3.16 13.75 14.36
C LEU A 165 3.59 13.86 12.90
N CYS A 166 3.06 14.84 12.17
CA CYS A 166 3.44 15.15 10.81
C CYS A 166 4.94 15.43 10.71
N ASP A 167 5.46 16.32 11.55
CA ASP A 167 6.88 16.69 11.58
C ASP A 167 7.77 15.47 11.83
N SER A 168 7.42 14.64 12.82
CA SER A 168 8.18 13.42 13.13
C SER A 168 8.23 12.45 11.94
N TRP A 169 7.09 12.23 11.27
CA TRP A 169 7.02 11.36 10.09
C TRP A 169 7.71 11.98 8.87
N PHE A 170 7.68 13.31 8.73
CA PHE A 170 8.36 14.02 7.66
C PHE A 170 9.88 14.00 7.85
N GLU A 171 10.38 14.21 9.07
CA GLU A 171 11.79 14.03 9.40
C GLU A 171 12.26 12.59 9.15
N PHE A 172 11.45 11.61 9.54
CA PHE A 172 11.72 10.20 9.23
C PHE A 172 11.82 9.97 7.72
N TYR A 173 10.88 10.49 6.94
CA TYR A 173 10.94 10.49 5.48
C TYR A 173 12.25 11.10 4.96
N LEU A 174 12.64 12.28 5.44
CA LEU A 174 13.87 12.96 5.01
C LEU A 174 15.13 12.13 5.34
N SER A 175 15.14 11.42 6.46
CA SER A 175 16.26 10.55 6.84
C SER A 175 16.42 9.31 5.93
N ARG A 176 15.33 8.86 5.31
CA ARG A 176 15.27 7.66 4.47
C ARG A 176 15.31 7.95 2.97
N SER A 177 14.89 9.15 2.54
CA SER A 177 14.97 9.54 1.14
C SER A 177 16.44 9.72 0.75
N ALA A 178 16.87 9.04 -0.30
CA ALA A 178 18.25 9.07 -0.80
C ALA A 178 18.67 10.44 -1.37
N LEU A 179 17.72 11.38 -1.51
CA LEU A 179 17.95 12.66 -2.17
C LEU A 179 18.16 13.78 -1.15
N ARG A 180 19.43 14.20 -0.99
CA ARG A 180 19.77 15.49 -0.36
C ARG A 180 19.31 16.72 -1.17
N GLY A 181 18.58 16.54 -2.27
CA GLY A 181 18.25 17.57 -3.26
C GLY A 181 16.77 17.70 -3.66
N GLY A 182 15.85 17.04 -2.95
CA GLY A 182 14.41 17.15 -3.19
C GLY A 182 13.73 15.83 -3.57
N LEU A 183 12.44 15.91 -3.90
CA LEU A 183 11.58 14.75 -4.13
C LEU A 183 11.88 14.04 -5.46
N CYS A 184 12.03 12.71 -5.42
CA CYS A 184 12.11 11.89 -6.62
C CYS A 184 10.79 11.95 -7.42
N PRO A 185 10.77 11.55 -8.70
CA PRO A 185 9.53 11.57 -9.50
C PRO A 185 8.36 10.82 -8.85
N ALA A 186 8.61 9.68 -8.20
CA ALA A 186 7.56 8.89 -7.56
C ALA A 186 7.00 9.58 -6.30
N GLU A 187 7.85 10.15 -5.45
CA GLU A 187 7.42 10.94 -4.29
C GLU A 187 6.61 12.18 -4.71
N ARG A 188 7.02 12.87 -5.77
CA ARG A 188 6.25 13.98 -6.35
C ARG A 188 4.90 13.53 -6.87
N ALA A 189 4.82 12.37 -7.50
CA ALA A 189 3.56 11.81 -8.00
C ALA A 189 2.60 11.52 -6.83
N VAL A 190 3.10 10.91 -5.75
CA VAL A 190 2.32 10.65 -4.53
C VAL A 190 1.81 11.95 -3.91
N LEU A 191 2.67 12.95 -3.69
CA LEU A 191 2.23 14.23 -3.14
C LEU A 191 1.25 14.96 -4.03
N LYS A 192 1.43 14.90 -5.35
CA LYS A 192 0.48 15.49 -6.30
C LYS A 192 -0.89 14.80 -6.20
N ALA A 193 -0.91 13.48 -6.09
CA ALA A 193 -2.14 12.71 -5.93
C ALA A 193 -2.82 13.04 -4.60
N LEU A 194 -2.08 13.04 -3.49
CA LEU A 194 -2.60 13.41 -2.17
C LEU A 194 -3.22 14.81 -2.16
N ARG A 195 -2.52 15.81 -2.71
CA ARG A 195 -3.01 17.20 -2.81
C ARG A 195 -4.23 17.34 -3.71
N ALA A 196 -4.49 16.41 -4.63
CA ALA A 196 -5.71 16.46 -5.43
C ALA A 196 -6.98 16.25 -4.58
N PHE A 197 -6.84 15.65 -3.39
CA PHE A 197 -7.92 15.47 -2.42
C PHE A 197 -8.01 16.59 -1.38
N ASP A 198 -7.07 17.55 -1.40
CA ASP A 198 -7.13 18.71 -0.55
C ASP A 198 -8.30 19.61 -0.98
N VAL A 199 -9.38 19.60 -0.20
CA VAL A 199 -10.38 20.67 -0.31
C VAL A 199 -9.67 21.98 0.06
N PRO A 200 -9.80 23.07 -0.72
CA PRO A 200 -9.25 24.36 -0.35
C PRO A 200 -9.91 24.82 0.95
N HIS A 201 -9.24 24.56 2.07
CA HIS A 201 -9.63 25.09 3.35
C HIS A 201 -9.32 26.59 3.30
N ALA A 202 -10.36 27.41 3.14
CA ALA A 202 -10.29 28.80 3.58
C ALA A 202 -10.02 28.77 5.09
N ARG A 203 -8.73 28.74 5.46
CA ARG A 203 -8.28 28.99 6.82
C ARG A 203 -8.64 30.45 7.10
N ASN A 204 -9.84 30.68 7.64
CA ASN A 204 -10.21 31.99 8.17
C ASN A 204 -9.20 32.35 9.26
N ALA A 205 -8.58 33.51 9.05
CA ALA A 205 -7.58 34.14 9.91
C ALA A 205 -8.12 34.46 11.31
#